data_AF-A0A970BIX3-F1
#
_entry.id   AF-A0A970BIX3-F1
#
_cell.length_a   1.000
_cell.length_b   1.000
_cell.length_c   1.000
_cell.angle_alpha   90.00
_cell.angle_beta   90.00
_cell.angle_gamma   90.00
#
_symmetry.space_group_name_H-M   'P 1'
#
loop_
_entity.id
_entity.type
_entity.pdbx_description
1 polymer ?
#
loop_
_entity_poly.entity_id
_entity_poly.type
_entity_poly.pdbx_seq_one_letter_code
_entity_poly.pdbx_strand_id
1 'polypeptide(L)'
;MIKFFAYGSLVKGSEYHQYYLEGQTFLGKGSVGGYKRYIFGGLHGIHPEQEEHVQGEVYEIDAKALHKLEFMYSSNFSKETVEVEMEDGPNLQASTFVWNGHLCH
;
A
#
# COMPACT_ATOMS: atom_id res chain seq x y z
N MET A 1 15.59 6.34 -3.06
CA MET A 1 14.69 6.16 -1.91
C MET A 1 13.27 6.12 -2.45
N ILE A 2 12.49 5.09 -2.14
CA ILE A 2 11.18 4.81 -2.76
C ILE A 2 10.11 5.12 -1.71
N LYS A 3 9.11 5.92 -2.06
CA LYS A 3 7.96 6.16 -1.17
C LYS A 3 6.91 5.09 -1.44
N PHE A 4 6.45 4.43 -0.40
CA PHE A 4 5.48 3.34 -0.48
C PHE A 4 4.29 3.62 0.42
N PHE A 5 3.08 3.54 -0.15
CA PHE A 5 1.82 3.65 0.59
C PHE A 5 1.35 2.25 0.98
N ALA A 6 1.47 1.97 2.27
CA ALA A 6 1.02 0.74 2.91
C ALA A 6 -0.43 0.90 3.39
N TYR A 7 -1.26 -0.09 3.11
CA TYR A 7 -2.67 -0.11 3.51
C TYR A 7 -3.04 -1.50 4.04
N GLY A 8 -4.14 -1.57 4.80
CA GLY A 8 -4.71 -2.84 5.26
C GLY A 8 -3.72 -3.70 6.06
N SER A 9 -3.43 -4.91 5.56
CA SER A 9 -2.56 -5.90 6.20
C SER A 9 -1.09 -5.49 6.29
N LEU A 10 -0.68 -4.34 5.75
CA LEU A 10 0.69 -3.81 5.83
C LEU A 10 0.86 -2.70 6.88
N VAL A 11 -0.24 -2.26 7.50
CA VAL A 11 -0.24 -1.19 8.51
C VAL A 11 0.40 -1.69 9.80
N LYS A 12 1.04 -0.79 10.54
CA LYS A 12 1.76 -1.05 11.80
C LYS A 12 0.96 -1.95 12.76
N GLY A 13 1.58 -3.05 13.20
CA GLY A 13 0.97 -4.04 14.11
C GLY A 13 0.42 -5.30 13.43
N SER A 14 0.50 -5.39 12.10
CA SER A 14 0.20 -6.61 11.34
C SER A 14 1.44 -7.52 11.23
N GLU A 15 1.22 -8.83 11.06
CA GLU A 15 2.28 -9.82 10.86
C GLU A 15 3.16 -9.50 9.64
N TYR A 16 2.59 -8.87 8.60
CA TYR A 16 3.32 -8.46 7.41
C TYR A 16 4.11 -7.15 7.62
N HIS A 17 3.65 -6.22 8.47
CA HIS A 17 4.41 -5.01 8.76
C HIS A 17 5.81 -5.34 9.30
N GLN A 18 5.88 -6.27 10.25
CA GLN A 18 7.16 -6.67 10.85
C GLN A 18 8.10 -7.34 9.83
N TYR A 19 7.58 -8.05 8.83
CA TYR A 19 8.42 -8.76 7.87
C TYR A 19 8.94 -7.89 6.71
N TYR A 20 8.14 -6.90 6.28
CA TYR A 20 8.39 -6.14 5.06
C TYR A 20 8.79 -4.68 5.31
N LEU A 21 8.32 -4.06 6.39
CA LEU A 21 8.49 -2.63 6.68
C LEU A 21 9.27 -2.37 7.98
N GLU A 22 9.64 -3.40 8.74
CA GLU A 22 10.51 -3.25 9.91
C GLU A 22 11.86 -2.64 9.52
N GLY A 23 12.23 -1.56 10.22
CA GLY A 23 13.45 -0.79 9.97
C GLY A 23 13.36 0.23 8.83
N GLN A 24 12.22 0.34 8.14
CA GLN A 24 12.00 1.38 7.13
C GLN A 24 11.52 2.69 7.77
N THR A 25 11.75 3.82 7.11
CA THR A 25 11.43 5.14 7.68
C THR A 25 9.94 5.42 7.53
N PHE A 26 9.23 5.55 8.66
CA PHE A 26 7.84 6.01 8.66
C PHE A 26 7.77 7.50 8.37
N LEU A 27 7.06 7.89 7.31
CA LEU A 27 6.90 9.27 6.88
C LEU A 27 5.62 9.92 7.42
N GLY A 28 4.58 9.13 7.69
CA GLY A 28 3.32 9.63 8.22
C GLY A 28 2.12 8.82 7.78
N LYS A 29 0.92 9.27 8.16
CA LYS A 29 -0.36 8.72 7.72
C LYS A 29 -0.94 9.55 6.59
N GLY A 30 -1.78 8.93 5.78
CA GLY A 30 -2.49 9.61 4.71
C GLY A 30 -3.61 8.79 4.10
N SER A 31 -4.32 9.39 3.15
CA SER A 31 -5.38 8.73 2.38
C SER A 31 -5.17 8.84 0.89
N VAL A 32 -5.68 7.86 0.15
CA VAL A 32 -5.74 7.88 -1.31
C VAL A 32 -7.22 7.83 -1.73
N GLY A 33 -7.63 8.77 -2.58
CA GLY A 33 -8.98 8.81 -3.15
C GLY A 33 -9.08 8.00 -4.44
N GLY A 34 -10.31 7.58 -4.78
CA GLY A 34 -10.60 6.83 -6.01
C GLY A 34 -10.32 5.33 -5.90
N TYR A 35 -10.15 4.82 -4.68
CA TYR A 35 -9.93 3.40 -4.41
C TYR A 35 -10.84 2.93 -3.29
N LYS A 36 -11.27 1.68 -3.40
CA LYS A 36 -11.93 0.95 -2.31
C LYS A 36 -11.08 -0.21 -1.85
N ARG A 37 -11.09 -0.45 -0.54
CA ARG A 37 -10.41 -1.57 0.07
C ARG A 37 -11.30 -2.81 0.08
N TYR A 38 -10.76 -3.91 -0.45
CA TYR A 38 -11.36 -5.24 -0.43
C TYR A 38 -10.55 -6.17 0.49
N ILE A 39 -11.25 -7.07 1.17
CA ILE A 39 -10.67 -8.07 2.07
C ILE A 39 -10.88 -9.44 1.43
N PHE A 40 -9.79 -10.08 1.03
CA PHE A 40 -9.75 -11.43 0.45
C PHE A 40 -9.18 -12.40 1.49
N GLY A 41 -10.00 -12.77 2.47
CA GLY A 41 -9.54 -13.56 3.62
C GLY A 41 -8.56 -12.75 4.48
N GLY A 42 -7.29 -13.16 4.53
CA GLY A 42 -6.23 -12.47 5.29
C GLY A 42 -5.48 -11.37 4.52
N LEU A 43 -5.71 -11.25 3.21
CA LEU A 43 -5.04 -10.26 2.36
C LEU A 43 -5.98 -9.11 2.03
N HIS A 44 -5.49 -7.88 2.17
CA HIS A 44 -6.22 -6.69 1.78
C HIS A 44 -5.71 -6.21 0.41
N GLY A 45 -6.63 -5.90 -0.50
CA GLY A 45 -6.34 -5.29 -1.79
C GLY A 45 -7.11 -3.99 -1.96
N ILE A 46 -6.62 -3.08 -2.80
CA ILE A 46 -7.38 -1.90 -3.22
C ILE A 46 -7.75 -2.04 -4.70
N HIS A 47 -8.92 -1.58 -5.08
CA HIS A 47 -9.37 -1.54 -6.48
C HIS A 47 -9.98 -0.17 -6.79
N PRO A 48 -9.85 0.34 -8.02
CA PRO A 48 -10.43 1.63 -8.39
C PRO A 48 -11.95 1.65 -8.17
N GLU A 49 -12.42 2.58 -7.34
CA GLU A 49 -13.84 2.86 -7.12
C GLU A 49 -13.98 4.36 -6.85
N GLN A 50 -14.82 5.03 -7.63
CA GLN A 50 -14.98 6.47 -7.54
C GLN A 50 -15.63 6.83 -6.19
N GLU A 51 -15.26 8.00 -5.65
CA GLU A 51 -15.80 8.57 -4.40
C GLU A 51 -15.39 7.85 -3.10
N GLU A 52 -14.66 6.75 -3.19
CA GLU A 52 -14.11 6.03 -2.03
C GLU A 52 -12.69 6.49 -1.70
N HIS A 53 -12.33 6.41 -0.42
CA HIS A 53 -11.00 6.75 0.09
C HIS A 53 -10.43 5.60 0.93
N VAL A 54 -9.14 5.32 0.77
CA VAL A 54 -8.41 4.33 1.57
C VAL A 54 -7.39 5.04 2.45
N GLN A 55 -7.51 4.83 3.76
CA GLN A 55 -6.52 5.27 4.75
C GLN A 55 -5.35 4.29 4.84
N GLY A 56 -4.16 4.82 5.03
CA GLY A 56 -2.93 4.06 5.15
C GLY A 56 -1.76 4.85 5.73
N GLU A 57 -0.58 4.28 5.57
CA GLU A 57 0.68 4.76 6.11
C GLU A 57 1.71 4.89 4.98
N VAL A 58 2.49 5.95 4.98
CA VAL A 58 3.57 6.16 4.01
C VAL A 58 4.90 5.83 4.67
N TYR A 59 5.68 5.01 3.97
CA TYR A 59 7.03 4.65 4.34
C TYR A 59 8.02 5.05 3.24
N GLU A 60 9.21 5.44 3.62
CA GLU A 60 10.36 5.44 2.74
C GLU A 60 11.06 4.10 2.84
N ILE A 61 11.09 3.37 1.73
CA ILE A 61 11.62 2.02 1.64
C ILE A 61 12.86 1.96 0.73
N ASP A 62 13.74 1.01 1.04
CA ASP A 62 14.85 0.63 0.17
C ASP A 62 14.41 -0.34 -0.96
N ALA A 63 15.31 -0.57 -1.91
CA ALA A 63 15.03 -1.47 -3.05
C ALA A 63 14.84 -2.94 -2.62
N LYS A 64 15.42 -3.36 -1.50
CA LYS A 64 15.30 -4.72 -0.98
C LYS A 64 13.90 -4.96 -0.41
N ALA A 65 13.37 -3.99 0.33
CA ALA A 65 11.99 -3.98 0.82
C ALA A 65 10.99 -3.95 -0.35
N LEU A 66 11.23 -3.11 -1.36
CA LEU A 66 10.39 -3.09 -2.56
C LEU A 66 10.36 -4.46 -3.25
N HIS A 67 11.52 -5.09 -3.46
CA HIS A 67 11.59 -6.38 -4.12
C HIS A 67 10.84 -7.49 -3.36
N LYS A 68 10.91 -7.47 -2.02
CA LYS A 68 10.11 -8.38 -1.19
C LYS A 68 8.60 -8.15 -1.36
N LEU A 69 8.17 -6.89 -1.42
CA LEU A 69 6.77 -6.55 -1.65
C LEU A 69 6.30 -7.00 -3.04
N GLU A 70 7.10 -6.78 -4.09
CA GLU A 70 6.79 -7.26 -5.45
C GLU A 70 6.70 -8.79 -5.51
N PHE A 71 7.48 -9.52 -4.70
CA PHE A 71 7.38 -10.97 -4.60
C PHE A 71 6.08 -11.43 -3.92
N MET A 72 5.62 -10.72 -2.89
CA MET A 72 4.34 -11.03 -2.22
C MET A 72 3.15 -10.71 -3.12
N TYR A 73 3.11 -9.48 -3.63
CA TYR A 73 2.07 -8.96 -4.51
C TYR A 73 2.38 -9.35 -5.96
N SER A 74 2.29 -10.65 -6.22
CA SER A 74 2.54 -11.28 -7.51
C SER A 74 1.44 -10.97 -8.54
N SER A 75 1.21 -11.83 -9.54
CA SER A 75 0.43 -11.59 -10.78
C SER A 75 -0.97 -10.96 -10.63
N ASN A 76 -1.57 -11.03 -9.45
CA ASN A 76 -2.90 -10.47 -9.18
C ASN A 76 -2.89 -9.00 -8.75
N PHE A 77 -1.70 -8.40 -8.59
CA PHE A 77 -1.55 -7.00 -8.20
C PHE A 77 -0.60 -6.27 -9.15
N SER A 78 -0.90 -5.01 -9.43
CA SER A 78 -0.06 -4.11 -10.21
C SER A 78 0.48 -3.00 -9.33
N LYS A 79 1.76 -2.66 -9.49
CA LYS A 79 2.35 -1.51 -8.81
C LYS A 79 1.89 -0.24 -9.51
N GLU A 80 1.24 0.65 -8.78
CA GLU A 80 0.78 1.95 -9.27
C GLU A 80 1.34 3.09 -8.44
N THR A 81 1.47 4.25 -9.07
CA THR A 81 1.81 5.50 -8.37
C THR A 81 0.53 6.24 -8.06
N VAL A 82 0.30 6.49 -6.77
CA VAL A 82 -0.89 7.18 -6.26
C VAL A 82 -0.47 8.49 -5.59
N GLU A 83 -1.35 9.49 -5.68
CA GLU A 83 -1.24 10.70 -4.88
C GLU A 83 -1.85 10.42 -3.50
N VAL A 84 -1.03 10.58 -2.47
CA VAL A 84 -1.40 10.40 -1.07
C VAL A 84 -1.61 11.78 -0.46
N GLU A 85 -2.82 11.99 0.04
CA GLU A 85 -3.17 13.12 0.89
C GLU A 85 -2.63 12.85 2.29
N MET A 86 -1.54 13.53 2.67
CA MET A 86 -0.90 13.35 3.97
C MET A 86 -1.73 14.03 5.06
N GLU A 87 -1.90 13.38 6.21
CA GLU A 87 -2.61 13.98 7.35
C GLU A 87 -1.88 15.22 7.88
N ASP A 88 -0.54 15.16 7.89
CA ASP A 88 0.33 16.19 8.48
C ASP A 88 1.39 16.69 7.48
N GLY A 89 0.95 17.27 6.36
CA GLY A 89 1.90 17.91 5.42
C GLY A 89 1.41 18.02 3.98
N PRO A 90 2.32 18.32 3.05
CA PRO A 90 1.99 18.34 1.64
C PRO A 90 1.71 16.92 1.12
N ASN A 91 0.77 16.83 0.17
CA ASN A 91 0.52 15.60 -0.57
C ASN A 91 1.81 15.10 -1.23
N LEU A 92 1.94 13.78 -1.35
CA LEU A 92 3.09 13.15 -1.98
C LEU A 92 2.68 12.03 -2.91
N GLN A 93 3.56 11.73 -3.88
CA GLN A 93 3.41 10.54 -4.70
C GLN A 93 4.10 9.36 -4.02
N ALA A 94 3.38 8.23 -3.94
CA ALA A 94 3.89 6.98 -3.42
C ALA A 94 3.50 5.83 -4.33
N SER A 95 4.34 4.79 -4.37
CA SER A 95 3.99 3.53 -4.99
C SER A 95 3.09 2.72 -4.07
N THR A 96 2.12 2.03 -4.63
CA THR A 96 1.28 1.07 -3.92
C THR A 96 0.95 -0.12 -4.82
N PHE A 97 0.35 -1.16 -4.28
CA PHE A 97 -0.12 -2.30 -5.07
C PHE A 97 -1.64 -2.23 -5.22
N VAL A 98 -2.14 -2.32 -6.45
CA VAL A 98 -3.56 -2.29 -6.77
C VAL A 98 -3.96 -3.69 -7.23
N TRP A 99 -5.06 -4.21 -6.71
CA TRP A 99 -5.58 -5.51 -7.10
C TRP A 99 -6.21 -5.45 -8.49
N ASN A 100 -5.79 -6.37 -9.36
CA ASN A 100 -6.18 -6.43 -10.77
C ASN A 100 -7.60 -7.01 -11.01
N GLY A 101 -8.39 -7.26 -9.97
CA GLY A 101 -9.76 -7.78 -10.13
C GLY A 101 -9.85 -9.30 -10.38
N HIS A 102 -8.72 -10.00 -10.50
CA HIS A 102 -8.69 -11.43 -10.72
C HIS A 102 -8.53 -12.17 -9.38
N LEU A 103 -9.58 -12.87 -8.96
CA LEU A 103 -9.48 -13.94 -7.96
C LEU A 103 -8.96 -15.18 -8.69
N CYS A 104 -7.86 -15.78 -8.21
CA CYS A 104 -7.52 -17.13 -8.62
C CYS A 104 -8.69 -18.05 -8.23
N HIS A 105 -9.35 -18.62 -9.24
CA HIS A 105 -10.36 -19.67 -9.10
C HIS A 105 -9.71 -21.02 -8.79
#